data_AF-A0A3D8JUH7-F1
#
_entry.id   AF-A0A3D8JUH7-F1
#
_cell.length_a   1.000
_cell.length_b   1.000
_cell.length_c   1.000
_cell.angle_alpha   90.00
_cell.angle_beta   90.00
_cell.angle_gamma   90.00
#
_symmetry.space_group_name_H-M   'P 1'
#
loop_
_entity.id
_entity.type
_entity.pdbx_description
1 polymer ?
#
loop_
_entity_poly.entity_id
_entity_poly.type
_entity_poly.pdbx_seq_one_letter_code
_entity_poly.pdbx_strand_id
1 'polypeptide(L)'
;MKLVARMLLAVCTACLVTSCAHMGPTHLKADQVDYARALGMAKKRAILDAMVQLRFADAPSFLTVSQIIAAYTFDATVGTTLNEGSGAQPNYALANGSVSYSNHPTFTFTPTTGDAFATAYIRPLAPTLVLPLAQGGIPIDLLLRISAQSIDGLLNGTALGGSRSAGTPGFFQLIHAARRLQLAGELNVELRNEKGTNHVFLVITVPSDSQEPPGAAADRRLVKQLLHLPHDTGSFEVVYGQTATPGRIALMTRSALGILTDLGAQIDVPAASVASGATKPTVGLIGGETRSTIVVHSGSAAPTDAYVAIPFDKTVYWIDSNDFDSKYAFTVVQDLMALAEADTSSKAPIVTIPAG
;
A
#
# COMPACT_ATOMS: atom_id res chain seq x y z
N MET A 1 21.18 -2.31 -64.49
CA MET A 1 21.43 -1.32 -63.41
C MET A 1 20.23 -0.44 -63.06
N LYS A 2 19.50 0.16 -64.02
CA LYS A 2 18.35 1.05 -63.71
C LYS A 2 17.14 0.37 -63.02
N LEU A 3 16.90 -0.91 -63.28
CA LEU A 3 15.80 -1.66 -62.65
C LEU A 3 16.08 -1.98 -61.17
N VAL A 4 17.32 -2.40 -60.86
CA VAL A 4 17.76 -2.74 -59.49
C VAL A 4 17.74 -1.52 -58.57
N ALA A 5 18.14 -0.35 -59.08
CA ALA A 5 18.10 0.91 -58.33
C ALA A 5 16.66 1.38 -58.01
N ARG A 6 15.72 1.20 -58.96
CA ARG A 6 14.29 1.50 -58.72
C ARG A 6 13.64 0.53 -57.74
N MET A 7 14.06 -0.72 -57.76
CA MET A 7 13.58 -1.76 -56.84
C MET A 7 14.11 -1.53 -55.42
N LEU A 8 15.37 -1.13 -55.25
CA LEU A 8 15.94 -0.75 -53.95
C LEU A 8 15.24 0.48 -53.36
N LEU A 9 14.99 1.51 -54.18
CA LEU A 9 14.31 2.72 -53.73
C LEU A 9 12.88 2.41 -53.26
N ALA A 10 12.13 1.60 -54.02
CA ALA A 10 10.78 1.18 -53.65
C ALA A 10 10.75 0.35 -52.35
N VAL A 11 11.75 -0.51 -52.13
CA VAL A 11 11.87 -1.30 -50.88
C VAL A 11 12.21 -0.40 -49.70
N CYS A 12 13.12 0.57 -49.85
CA CYS A 12 13.42 1.54 -48.80
C CYS A 12 12.21 2.43 -48.45
N THR A 13 11.46 2.90 -49.46
CA THR A 13 10.24 3.68 -49.22
C THR A 13 9.15 2.83 -48.54
N ALA A 14 8.99 1.56 -48.93
CA ALA A 14 8.03 0.66 -48.29
C ALA A 14 8.39 0.38 -46.81
N CYS A 15 9.67 0.18 -46.48
CA CYS A 15 10.12 -0.02 -45.11
C CYS A 15 9.89 1.21 -44.22
N LEU A 16 10.10 2.42 -44.73
CA LEU A 16 9.92 3.68 -43.99
C LEU A 16 8.45 3.98 -43.67
N VAL A 17 7.52 3.62 -44.56
CA VAL A 17 6.07 3.84 -44.35
C VAL A 17 5.49 2.84 -43.35
N THR A 18 6.01 1.61 -43.27
CA THR A 18 5.55 0.62 -42.27
C THR A 18 6.03 0.91 -40.84
N SER A 19 7.13 1.63 -40.65
CA SER A 19 7.64 1.99 -39.32
C SER A 19 6.86 3.11 -38.64
N CYS A 20 6.25 4.03 -39.39
CA CYS A 20 5.44 5.12 -38.83
C CYS A 20 4.04 4.68 -38.39
N ALA A 21 3.54 3.55 -38.91
CA ALA A 21 2.21 3.02 -38.56
C ALA A 21 2.17 2.26 -37.22
N HIS A 22 3.33 1.96 -36.61
CA HIS A 22 3.43 1.15 -35.38
C HIS A 22 3.65 1.97 -34.10
N MET A 23 3.88 3.28 -34.21
CA MET A 23 3.94 4.19 -33.06
C MET A 23 2.53 4.71 -32.74
N GLY A 24 1.77 3.89 -32.00
CA GLY A 24 0.39 4.15 -31.60
C GLY A 24 0.05 3.56 -30.21
N PRO A 25 -1.23 3.29 -29.90
CA PRO A 25 -1.75 3.00 -28.54
C PRO A 25 -1.15 1.79 -27.80
N THR A 26 -0.26 1.03 -28.42
CA THR A 26 0.59 0.02 -27.77
C THR A 26 1.60 0.63 -26.80
N HIS A 27 2.16 1.82 -27.11
CA HIS A 27 3.06 2.52 -26.19
C HIS A 27 2.32 3.10 -24.97
N LEU A 28 1.07 3.53 -25.13
CA LEU A 28 0.22 3.99 -24.01
C LEU A 28 0.00 2.91 -22.95
N LYS A 29 -0.17 1.64 -23.37
CA LYS A 29 -0.36 0.52 -22.45
C LYS A 29 0.93 0.18 -21.69
N ALA A 30 2.09 0.26 -22.34
CA ALA A 30 3.38 0.06 -21.68
C ALA A 30 3.65 1.16 -20.64
N ASP A 31 3.45 2.42 -21.04
CA ASP A 31 3.66 3.58 -20.16
C ASP A 31 2.70 3.55 -18.96
N GLN A 32 1.44 3.14 -19.13
CA GLN A 32 0.48 3.00 -18.02
C GLN A 32 0.97 2.02 -16.94
N VAL A 33 1.55 0.88 -17.34
CA VAL A 33 2.10 -0.10 -16.39
C VAL A 33 3.31 0.46 -15.67
N ASP A 34 4.19 1.17 -16.38
CA ASP A 34 5.39 1.77 -15.79
C ASP A 34 5.03 2.91 -14.83
N TYR A 35 4.02 3.73 -15.16
CA TYR A 35 3.48 4.75 -14.25
C TYR A 35 2.85 4.13 -13.01
N ALA A 36 2.03 3.08 -13.17
CA ALA A 36 1.44 2.39 -12.02
C ALA A 36 2.52 1.80 -11.10
N ARG A 37 3.60 1.23 -11.67
CA ARG A 37 4.74 0.72 -10.91
C ARG A 37 5.49 1.84 -10.19
N ALA A 38 5.75 2.96 -10.87
CA ALA A 38 6.43 4.11 -10.29
C ALA A 38 5.62 4.71 -9.13
N LEU A 39 4.30 4.85 -9.30
CA LEU A 39 3.39 5.33 -8.26
C LEU A 39 3.36 4.37 -7.06
N GLY A 40 3.29 3.06 -7.31
CA GLY A 40 3.36 2.03 -6.27
C GLY A 40 4.69 2.12 -5.48
N MET A 41 5.82 2.27 -6.17
CA MET A 41 7.12 2.43 -5.50
C MET A 41 7.21 3.74 -4.70
N ALA A 42 6.65 4.84 -5.21
CA ALA A 42 6.59 6.10 -4.49
C ALA A 42 5.74 5.97 -3.21
N LYS A 43 4.57 5.31 -3.30
CA LYS A 43 3.71 5.03 -2.13
C LYS A 43 4.43 4.18 -1.08
N LYS A 44 5.14 3.12 -1.49
CA LYS A 44 5.93 2.31 -0.55
C LYS A 44 6.98 3.14 0.18
N ARG A 45 7.72 3.99 -0.54
CA ARG A 45 8.72 4.87 0.08
C ARG A 45 8.08 5.85 1.05
N ALA A 46 6.98 6.49 0.67
CA ALA A 46 6.27 7.44 1.53
C ALA A 46 5.76 6.79 2.83
N ILE A 47 5.24 5.56 2.76
CA ILE A 47 4.78 4.83 3.94
C ILE A 47 5.95 4.44 4.85
N LEU A 48 7.04 3.90 4.28
CA LEU A 48 8.21 3.55 5.07
C LEU A 48 8.84 4.79 5.71
N ASP A 49 8.94 5.88 4.96
CA ASP A 49 9.45 7.15 5.44
C ASP A 49 8.58 7.71 6.59
N ALA A 50 7.25 7.66 6.46
CA ALA A 50 6.35 8.05 7.54
C ALA A 50 6.50 7.18 8.80
N MET A 51 6.71 5.87 8.66
CA MET A 51 6.99 4.98 9.79
C MET A 51 8.29 5.38 10.51
N VAL A 52 9.35 5.69 9.74
CA VAL A 52 10.64 6.13 10.30
C VAL A 52 10.53 7.52 10.92
N GLN A 53 9.87 8.48 10.29
CA GLN A 53 9.62 9.81 10.88
C GLN A 53 8.90 9.70 12.24
N LEU A 54 7.80 8.94 12.30
CA LEU A 54 7.06 8.71 13.55
C LEU A 54 7.91 7.99 14.60
N ARG A 55 8.80 7.08 14.17
CA ARG A 55 9.77 6.43 15.05
C ARG A 55 10.72 7.43 15.72
N PHE A 56 11.02 8.55 15.06
CA PHE A 56 11.83 9.65 15.60
C PHE A 56 10.99 10.83 16.13
N ALA A 57 9.71 10.59 16.41
CA ALA A 57 8.75 11.59 16.89
C ALA A 57 8.59 12.82 15.98
N ASP A 58 8.79 12.62 14.67
CA ASP A 58 8.56 13.61 13.63
C ASP A 58 7.17 13.43 12.99
N ALA A 59 6.65 14.51 12.40
CA ALA A 59 5.31 14.56 11.83
C ALA A 59 5.34 14.24 10.32
N PRO A 60 4.77 13.10 9.88
CA PRO A 60 4.77 12.75 8.47
C PRO A 60 3.84 13.66 7.66
N SER A 61 4.24 13.91 6.41
CA SER A 61 3.39 14.58 5.42
C SER A 61 2.97 13.59 4.33
N PHE A 62 1.71 13.64 3.92
CA PHE A 62 1.17 12.77 2.87
C PHE A 62 0.75 13.60 1.64
N LEU A 63 1.19 13.14 0.47
CA LEU A 63 0.85 13.72 -0.82
C LEU A 63 0.08 12.69 -1.63
N THR A 64 -1.11 13.06 -2.12
CA THR A 64 -1.90 12.24 -3.02
C THR A 64 -1.74 12.75 -4.46
N VAL A 65 -1.73 11.81 -5.41
CA VAL A 65 -1.71 12.14 -6.85
C VAL A 65 -3.15 12.28 -7.31
N SER A 66 -3.55 13.51 -7.63
CA SER A 66 -4.94 13.82 -7.97
C SER A 66 -5.24 13.63 -9.46
N GLN A 67 -4.27 13.89 -10.33
CA GLN A 67 -4.43 13.76 -11.79
C GLN A 67 -3.07 13.54 -12.48
N ILE A 68 -3.13 12.78 -13.59
CA ILE A 68 -2.02 12.54 -14.51
C ILE A 68 -2.49 13.01 -15.89
N ILE A 69 -1.83 14.03 -16.44
CA ILE A 69 -2.10 14.53 -17.80
C ILE A 69 -0.88 14.22 -18.66
N ALA A 70 -1.00 13.32 -19.64
CA ALA A 70 0.07 13.02 -20.57
C ALA A 70 -0.04 13.90 -21.83
N ALA A 71 0.99 14.69 -22.12
CA ALA A 71 1.11 15.47 -23.35
C ALA A 71 2.22 14.88 -24.23
N TYR A 72 1.85 14.48 -25.45
CA TYR A 72 2.76 13.90 -26.43
C TYR A 72 2.97 14.89 -27.56
N THR A 73 4.22 15.28 -27.82
CA THR A 73 4.59 16.05 -29.02
C THR A 73 5.43 15.17 -29.94
N PHE A 74 5.01 15.11 -31.20
CA PHE A 74 5.73 14.43 -32.26
C PHE A 74 6.04 15.45 -33.35
N ASP A 75 7.31 15.80 -33.48
CA ASP A 75 7.78 16.76 -34.47
C ASP A 75 8.70 16.03 -35.46
N ALA A 76 8.28 16.00 -36.72
CA ALA A 76 9.05 15.50 -37.84
C ALA A 76 9.31 16.65 -38.81
N THR A 77 10.54 17.15 -38.82
CA THR A 77 10.94 18.25 -39.73
C THR A 77 11.80 17.68 -40.83
N VAL A 78 11.35 17.85 -42.08
CA VAL A 78 12.10 17.49 -43.28
C VAL A 78 12.45 18.80 -44.00
N GLY A 79 13.73 19.14 -44.00
CA GLY A 79 14.26 20.32 -44.68
C GLY A 79 15.10 19.93 -45.86
N THR A 80 14.82 20.51 -47.03
CA THR A 80 15.65 20.39 -48.22
C THR A 80 16.26 21.74 -48.54
N THR A 81 17.59 21.86 -48.46
CA THR A 81 18.30 23.05 -48.91
C THR A 81 18.93 22.77 -50.27
N LEU A 82 18.53 23.57 -51.25
CA LEU A 82 19.08 23.54 -52.60
C LEU A 82 19.96 24.79 -52.75
N ASN A 83 21.26 24.59 -52.95
CA ASN A 83 22.18 25.66 -53.27
C ASN A 83 22.60 25.55 -54.73
N GLU A 84 22.09 26.49 -55.54
CA GLU A 84 22.57 26.73 -56.90
C GLU A 84 23.82 27.61 -56.79
N GLY A 85 24.99 26.97 -56.80
CA GLY A 85 26.28 27.65 -56.70
C GLY A 85 26.57 28.48 -57.96
N SER A 86 27.16 29.66 -57.79
CA SER A 86 27.68 30.47 -58.90
C SER A 86 29.19 30.62 -58.76
N GLY A 87 29.94 30.20 -59.79
CA GLY A 87 31.41 30.24 -59.83
C GLY A 87 32.09 28.93 -59.38
N ALA A 88 33.25 29.03 -58.71
CA ALA A 88 34.13 27.91 -58.36
C ALA A 88 33.64 27.03 -57.18
N GLN A 89 32.38 27.16 -56.75
CA GLN A 89 31.77 26.36 -55.68
C GLN A 89 30.78 25.35 -56.29
N PRO A 90 30.85 24.05 -55.94
CA PRO A 90 30.00 23.03 -56.53
C PRO A 90 28.55 23.09 -56.03
N ASN A 91 27.60 22.75 -56.90
CA ASN A 91 26.20 22.58 -56.54
C ASN A 91 26.06 21.45 -55.52
N TYR A 92 25.31 21.71 -54.46
CA TYR A 92 24.99 20.68 -53.48
C TYR A 92 23.52 20.77 -53.07
N ALA A 93 22.94 19.60 -52.85
CA ALA A 93 21.63 19.43 -52.26
C ALA A 93 21.83 18.73 -50.93
N LEU A 94 21.35 19.33 -49.85
CA LEU A 94 21.37 18.74 -48.52
C LEU A 94 19.92 18.46 -48.10
N ALA A 95 19.67 17.22 -47.73
CA ALA A 95 18.42 16.79 -47.12
C ALA A 95 18.71 16.50 -45.65
N ASN A 96 18.11 17.30 -44.76
CA ASN A 96 18.23 17.10 -43.33
C ASN A 96 16.87 16.66 -42.79
N GLY A 97 16.86 15.56 -42.05
CA GLY A 97 15.69 15.08 -41.32
C GLY A 97 15.99 15.08 -39.83
N SER A 98 15.12 15.69 -39.04
CA SER A 98 15.14 15.55 -37.57
C SER A 98 13.80 14.99 -37.11
N VAL A 99 13.86 13.94 -36.31
CA VAL A 99 12.70 13.38 -35.60
C VAL A 99 12.91 13.66 -34.13
N SER A 100 12.03 14.43 -33.51
CA SER A 100 12.02 14.64 -32.07
C SER A 100 10.71 14.13 -31.48
N TYR A 101 10.84 13.26 -30.49
CA TYR A 101 9.74 12.73 -29.69
C TYR A 101 9.93 13.23 -28.26
N SER A 102 8.90 13.86 -27.71
CA SER A 102 8.88 14.24 -26.28
C SER A 102 7.56 13.85 -25.64
N ASN A 103 7.66 13.32 -24.41
CA ASN A 103 6.53 13.04 -23.54
C ASN A 103 6.74 13.81 -22.23
N HIS A 104 5.84 14.76 -21.93
CA HIS A 104 5.88 15.57 -20.71
C HIS A 104 4.61 15.33 -19.88
N PRO A 105 4.54 14.26 -19.08
CA PRO A 105 3.40 14.06 -18.18
C PRO A 105 3.41 15.12 -17.08
N THR A 106 2.27 15.80 -16.89
CA THR A 106 2.04 16.70 -15.77
C THR A 106 1.35 15.93 -14.65
N PHE A 107 2.03 15.81 -13.50
CA PHE A 107 1.48 15.28 -12.26
C PHE A 107 0.99 16.43 -11.39
N THR A 108 -0.28 16.39 -10.96
CA THR A 108 -0.76 17.32 -9.93
C THR A 108 -0.84 16.61 -8.60
N PHE A 109 -0.06 17.11 -7.65
CA PHE A 109 -0.08 16.67 -6.27
C PHE A 109 -1.01 17.56 -5.47
N THR A 110 -1.87 16.96 -4.65
CA THR A 110 -2.69 17.70 -3.68
C THR A 110 -2.24 17.31 -2.29
N PRO A 111 -1.69 18.24 -1.50
CA PRO A 111 -1.36 17.97 -0.10
C PRO A 111 -2.63 17.59 0.66
N THR A 112 -2.56 16.49 1.41
CA THR A 112 -3.68 16.12 2.30
C THR A 112 -3.55 16.95 3.57
N THR A 113 -4.39 17.97 3.73
CA THR A 113 -4.35 18.90 4.87
C THR A 113 -5.72 19.08 5.52
N GLY A 114 -5.74 19.67 6.72
CA GLY A 114 -6.97 20.00 7.44
C GLY A 114 -7.88 18.79 7.68
N ASP A 115 -9.16 18.93 7.35
CA ASP A 115 -10.18 17.91 7.61
C ASP A 115 -9.96 16.60 6.86
N ALA A 116 -9.41 16.65 5.64
CA ALA A 116 -9.09 15.44 4.87
C ALA A 116 -8.00 14.62 5.57
N PHE A 117 -6.97 15.29 6.10
CA PHE A 117 -5.92 14.63 6.87
C PHE A 117 -6.45 14.07 8.18
N ALA A 118 -7.25 14.86 8.91
CA ALA A 118 -7.85 14.41 10.16
C ALA A 118 -8.75 13.19 9.95
N THR A 119 -9.54 13.18 8.88
CA THR A 119 -10.46 12.08 8.57
C THR A 119 -9.72 10.82 8.11
N ALA A 120 -8.76 10.93 7.19
CA ALA A 120 -8.05 9.78 6.65
C ALA A 120 -6.99 9.20 7.60
N TYR A 121 -6.26 10.06 8.33
CA TYR A 121 -5.04 9.62 9.04
C TYR A 121 -5.14 9.66 10.56
N ILE A 122 -5.98 10.54 11.12
CA ILE A 122 -6.12 10.70 12.59
C ILE A 122 -7.30 9.88 13.14
N ARG A 123 -8.43 9.82 12.44
CA ARG A 123 -9.59 9.06 12.91
C ARG A 123 -9.33 7.55 12.88
N PRO A 124 -9.74 6.81 13.92
CA PRO A 124 -9.74 5.35 13.90
C PRO A 124 -10.53 4.77 12.73
N LEU A 125 -10.03 3.69 12.13
CA LEU A 125 -10.70 3.02 11.02
C LEU A 125 -11.94 2.28 11.50
N ALA A 126 -13.13 2.49 10.93
CA ALA A 126 -14.31 1.77 11.39
C ALA A 126 -14.13 0.23 11.23
N PRO A 127 -14.59 -0.60 12.19
CA PRO A 127 -14.57 -2.07 12.06
C PRO A 127 -15.19 -2.58 10.75
N THR A 128 -16.21 -1.88 10.26
CA THR A 128 -16.92 -2.16 9.00
C THR A 128 -16.07 -1.91 7.75
N LEU A 129 -14.99 -1.13 7.85
CA LEU A 129 -14.01 -0.95 6.78
C LEU A 129 -12.92 -2.04 6.88
N VAL A 130 -12.48 -2.36 8.09
CA VAL A 130 -11.33 -3.23 8.33
C VAL A 130 -11.69 -4.71 8.15
N LEU A 131 -12.66 -5.22 8.92
CA LEU A 131 -12.91 -6.66 9.04
C LEU A 131 -13.33 -7.34 7.72
N PRO A 132 -14.05 -6.70 6.79
CA PRO A 132 -14.36 -7.33 5.49
C PRO A 132 -13.10 -7.70 4.68
N LEU A 133 -11.94 -7.09 4.94
CA LEU A 133 -10.70 -7.51 4.30
C LEU A 133 -10.30 -8.94 4.65
N ALA A 134 -10.68 -9.43 5.83
CA ALA A 134 -10.48 -10.83 6.21
C ALA A 134 -11.37 -11.80 5.39
N GLN A 135 -12.54 -11.35 4.95
CA GLN A 135 -13.38 -12.08 4.00
C GLN A 135 -12.73 -12.14 2.61
N GLY A 136 -12.00 -11.09 2.23
CA GLY A 136 -11.20 -11.02 1.00
C GLY A 136 -9.92 -11.88 0.99
N GLY A 137 -9.68 -12.66 2.05
CA GLY A 137 -8.55 -13.59 2.13
C GLY A 137 -7.35 -13.08 2.93
N ILE A 138 -7.42 -11.86 3.50
CA ILE A 138 -6.36 -11.40 4.42
C ILE A 138 -6.42 -12.23 5.72
N PRO A 139 -5.28 -12.73 6.22
CA PRO A 139 -5.20 -13.41 7.51
C PRO A 139 -5.75 -12.52 8.63
N ILE A 140 -6.74 -13.02 9.37
CA ILE A 140 -7.41 -12.24 10.41
C ILE A 140 -6.45 -11.85 11.55
N ASP A 141 -5.46 -12.70 11.84
CA ASP A 141 -4.41 -12.43 12.81
C ASP A 141 -3.53 -11.25 12.40
N LEU A 142 -3.05 -11.25 11.16
CA LEU A 142 -2.24 -10.16 10.63
C LEU A 142 -3.04 -8.86 10.60
N LEU A 143 -4.28 -8.92 10.09
CA LEU A 143 -5.17 -7.78 10.00
C LEU A 143 -5.39 -7.15 11.39
N LEU A 144 -5.84 -7.94 12.37
CA LEU A 144 -6.09 -7.46 13.73
C LEU A 144 -4.80 -7.02 14.43
N ARG A 145 -3.67 -7.69 14.20
CA ARG A 145 -2.38 -7.27 14.76
C ARG A 145 -1.98 -5.86 14.29
N ILE A 146 -2.22 -5.54 13.01
CA ILE A 146 -1.97 -4.22 12.44
C ILE A 146 -3.02 -3.20 12.91
N SER A 147 -4.31 -3.53 12.77
CA SER A 147 -5.39 -2.56 12.86
C SER A 147 -6.04 -2.44 14.24
N ALA A 148 -6.02 -3.47 15.09
CA ALA A 148 -6.72 -3.45 16.36
C ALA A 148 -5.83 -2.87 17.47
N GLN A 149 -6.30 -1.85 18.16
CA GLN A 149 -5.71 -1.37 19.41
C GLN A 149 -6.09 -2.29 20.59
N SER A 150 -7.35 -2.74 20.63
CA SER A 150 -7.83 -3.70 21.64
C SER A 150 -9.09 -4.43 21.17
N ILE A 151 -9.33 -5.61 21.76
CA ILE A 151 -10.53 -6.41 21.54
C ILE A 151 -11.06 -6.86 22.91
N ASP A 152 -12.27 -6.43 23.28
CA ASP A 152 -12.90 -6.72 24.59
C ASP A 152 -11.95 -6.52 25.79
N GLY A 153 -11.19 -5.42 25.77
CA GLY A 153 -10.22 -5.08 26.82
C GLY A 153 -8.86 -5.77 26.71
N LEU A 154 -8.68 -6.74 25.81
CA LEU A 154 -7.38 -7.32 25.48
C LEU A 154 -6.58 -6.32 24.64
N LEU A 155 -5.48 -5.83 25.19
CA LEU A 155 -4.65 -4.81 24.55
C LEU A 155 -3.70 -5.45 23.55
N ASN A 156 -3.61 -4.84 22.37
CA ASN A 156 -2.50 -5.05 21.46
C ASN A 156 -1.28 -4.21 21.91
N GLY A 157 -0.11 -4.47 21.33
CA GLY A 157 1.08 -3.64 21.52
C GLY A 157 0.82 -2.17 21.18
N THR A 158 1.51 -1.26 21.84
CA THR A 158 1.47 0.17 21.55
C THR A 158 2.77 0.85 21.93
N ALA A 159 3.39 1.51 20.95
CA ALA A 159 4.60 2.32 21.10
C ALA A 159 4.61 3.25 22.34
N LEU A 160 3.45 3.81 22.69
CA LEU A 160 3.29 4.82 23.73
C LEU A 160 2.68 4.27 25.04
N GLY A 161 2.50 2.95 25.14
CA GLY A 161 1.84 2.32 26.30
C GLY A 161 2.66 2.23 27.59
N GLY A 162 3.90 2.76 27.61
CA GLY A 162 4.78 2.65 28.78
C GLY A 162 5.02 1.20 29.19
N SER A 163 4.74 0.84 30.44
CA SER A 163 4.84 -0.55 30.94
C SER A 163 3.86 -1.53 30.29
N ARG A 164 2.81 -1.02 29.63
CA ARG A 164 1.84 -1.81 28.85
C ARG A 164 2.10 -1.77 27.34
N SER A 165 3.25 -1.21 26.91
CA SER A 165 3.58 -1.04 25.49
C SER A 165 3.64 -2.35 24.71
N ALA A 166 3.92 -3.46 25.38
CA ALA A 166 3.94 -4.76 24.72
C ALA A 166 2.54 -5.35 24.49
N GLY A 167 1.50 -4.87 25.19
CA GLY A 167 0.13 -5.39 25.12
C GLY A 167 -0.14 -6.52 26.12
N THR A 168 -1.20 -7.31 25.87
CA THR A 168 -1.59 -8.46 26.70
C THR A 168 -1.37 -9.78 25.96
N PRO A 169 -0.85 -10.83 26.61
CA PRO A 169 -0.69 -12.14 25.96
C PRO A 169 -2.00 -12.73 25.42
N GLY A 170 -3.13 -12.46 26.09
CA GLY A 170 -4.46 -12.92 25.66
C GLY A 170 -4.88 -12.38 24.30
N PHE A 171 -4.45 -11.16 23.93
CA PHE A 171 -4.70 -10.62 22.60
C PHE A 171 -4.06 -11.49 21.51
N PHE A 172 -2.79 -11.88 21.68
CA PHE A 172 -2.08 -12.71 20.71
C PHE A 172 -2.68 -14.13 20.64
N GLN A 173 -3.04 -14.70 21.79
CA GLN A 173 -3.74 -15.99 21.83
C GLN A 173 -5.06 -15.96 21.07
N LEU A 174 -5.83 -14.88 21.23
CA LEU A 174 -7.11 -14.67 20.54
C LEU A 174 -6.91 -14.65 19.02
N ILE A 175 -6.02 -13.80 18.51
CA ILE A 175 -5.86 -13.63 17.07
C ILE A 175 -5.32 -14.90 16.40
N HIS A 176 -4.42 -15.64 17.08
CA HIS A 176 -3.89 -16.91 16.58
C HIS A 176 -4.97 -18.00 16.55
N ALA A 177 -5.82 -18.08 17.57
CA ALA A 177 -6.97 -18.97 17.58
C ALA A 177 -7.97 -18.61 16.47
N ALA A 178 -8.25 -17.31 16.30
CA ALA A 178 -9.11 -16.83 15.23
C ALA A 178 -8.55 -17.18 13.84
N ARG A 179 -7.23 -17.10 13.64
CA ARG A 179 -6.59 -17.51 12.38
C ARG A 179 -6.69 -19.00 12.14
N ARG A 180 -6.48 -19.85 13.15
CA ARG A 180 -6.67 -21.30 13.00
C ARG A 180 -8.11 -21.65 12.63
N LEU A 181 -9.10 -20.98 13.25
CA LEU A 181 -10.50 -21.15 12.89
C LEU A 181 -10.82 -20.63 11.48
N GLN A 182 -10.20 -19.52 11.05
CA GLN A 182 -10.34 -18.99 9.69
C GLN A 182 -9.82 -19.99 8.66
N LEU A 183 -8.66 -20.59 8.92
CA LEU A 183 -8.07 -21.64 8.06
C LEU A 183 -8.90 -22.92 8.04
N ALA A 184 -9.57 -23.23 9.14
CA ALA A 184 -10.53 -24.34 9.25
C ALA A 184 -11.87 -24.06 8.56
N GLY A 185 -12.12 -22.84 8.08
CA GLY A 185 -13.40 -22.42 7.50
C GLY A 185 -14.52 -22.22 8.53
N GLU A 186 -14.20 -22.26 9.82
CA GLU A 186 -15.16 -22.14 10.91
C GLU A 186 -15.34 -20.71 11.42
N LEU A 187 -14.44 -19.81 11.07
CA LEU A 187 -14.55 -18.39 11.36
C LEU A 187 -14.68 -17.61 10.05
N ASN A 188 -15.77 -16.86 9.94
CA ASN A 188 -16.06 -15.98 8.83
C ASN A 188 -16.39 -14.57 9.33
N VAL A 189 -16.17 -13.59 8.46
CA VAL A 189 -16.62 -12.21 8.67
C VAL A 189 -17.77 -11.95 7.70
N GLU A 190 -18.85 -11.39 8.21
CA GLU A 190 -20.01 -11.00 7.41
C GLU A 190 -20.28 -9.50 7.56
N LEU A 191 -20.35 -8.81 6.43
CA LEU A 191 -20.89 -7.44 6.36
C LEU A 191 -22.38 -7.52 6.03
N ARG A 192 -23.23 -7.00 6.92
CA ARG A 192 -24.69 -6.95 6.73
C ARG A 192 -25.12 -5.49 6.66
N ASN A 193 -25.93 -5.15 5.67
CA ASN A 193 -26.54 -3.83 5.60
C ASN A 193 -27.95 -3.89 6.21
N GLU A 194 -28.16 -3.14 7.27
CA GLU A 194 -29.46 -3.03 7.94
C GLU A 194 -29.90 -1.57 7.93
N LYS A 195 -31.02 -1.29 7.25
CA LYS A 195 -31.63 0.05 7.15
C LYS A 195 -30.65 1.14 6.67
N GLY A 196 -29.73 0.79 5.77
CA GLY A 196 -28.74 1.74 5.23
C GLY A 196 -27.47 1.87 6.07
N THR A 197 -27.37 1.19 7.21
CA THR A 197 -26.16 1.14 8.03
C THR A 197 -25.46 -0.19 7.84
N ASN A 198 -24.15 -0.16 7.62
CA ASN A 198 -23.34 -1.37 7.57
C ASN A 198 -23.00 -1.83 8.98
N HIS A 199 -23.23 -3.10 9.27
CA HIS A 199 -22.86 -3.80 10.49
C HIS A 199 -21.96 -4.97 10.12
N VAL A 200 -20.96 -5.25 10.95
CA VAL A 200 -20.02 -6.36 10.69
C VAL A 200 -20.11 -7.39 11.81
N PHE A 201 -20.12 -8.66 11.44
CA PHE A 201 -20.31 -9.78 12.34
C PHE A 201 -19.15 -10.76 12.21
N LEU A 202 -18.71 -11.28 13.36
CA LEU A 202 -17.85 -12.44 13.43
C LEU A 202 -18.73 -13.68 13.57
N VAL A 203 -18.69 -14.56 12.58
CA VAL A 203 -19.47 -15.80 12.55
C VAL A 203 -18.56 -16.97 12.83
N ILE A 204 -18.75 -17.58 13.99
CA ILE A 204 -18.08 -18.79 14.45
C ILE A 204 -19.06 -19.95 14.30
N THR A 205 -18.80 -20.79 13.31
CA THR A 205 -19.63 -21.95 12.99
C THR A 205 -19.23 -23.12 13.91
N VAL A 206 -20.24 -23.88 14.35
CA VAL A 206 -20.01 -25.20 14.95
C VAL A 206 -20.38 -26.22 13.89
N PRO A 207 -19.42 -27.03 13.39
CA PRO A 207 -19.73 -28.08 12.43
C PRO A 207 -20.81 -29.01 13.00
N SER A 208 -21.83 -29.32 12.20
CA SER A 208 -22.87 -30.29 12.59
C SER A 208 -22.42 -31.74 12.39
N ASP A 209 -21.35 -31.96 11.61
CA ASP A 209 -20.79 -33.27 11.31
C ASP A 209 -19.62 -33.65 12.21
N SER A 210 -19.38 -34.96 12.34
CA SER A 210 -18.37 -35.56 13.20
C SER A 210 -16.92 -35.33 12.76
N GLN A 211 -16.70 -34.68 11.61
CA GLN A 211 -15.37 -34.34 11.08
C GLN A 211 -15.00 -32.91 11.46
N GLU A 212 -14.79 -32.70 12.74
CA GLU A 212 -14.24 -31.44 13.24
C GLU A 212 -12.72 -31.41 13.04
N PRO A 213 -12.15 -30.32 12.48
CA PRO A 213 -10.71 -30.18 12.35
C PRO A 213 -10.01 -30.29 13.72
N PRO A 214 -8.86 -31.01 13.82
CA PRO A 214 -8.15 -31.14 15.08
C PRO A 214 -7.81 -29.78 15.70
N GLY A 215 -8.21 -29.56 16.95
CA GLY A 215 -7.95 -28.32 17.69
C GLY A 215 -9.01 -27.23 17.54
N ALA A 216 -9.90 -27.30 16.54
CA ALA A 216 -10.92 -26.28 16.30
C ALA A 216 -11.86 -26.09 17.51
N ALA A 217 -12.28 -27.17 18.18
CA ALA A 217 -13.10 -27.09 19.39
C ALA A 217 -12.42 -26.30 20.52
N ALA A 218 -11.10 -26.50 20.68
CA ALA A 218 -10.32 -25.82 21.70
C ALA A 218 -10.17 -24.34 21.36
N ASP A 219 -9.92 -24.01 20.09
CA ASP A 219 -9.82 -22.64 19.61
C ASP A 219 -11.16 -21.90 19.72
N ARG A 220 -12.28 -22.53 19.37
CA ARG A 220 -13.63 -21.94 19.57
C ARG A 220 -13.89 -21.65 21.04
N ARG A 221 -13.55 -22.58 21.94
CA ARG A 221 -13.68 -22.35 23.40
C ARG A 221 -12.79 -21.21 23.87
N LEU A 222 -11.54 -21.16 23.41
CA LEU A 222 -10.59 -20.11 23.76
C LEU A 222 -11.07 -18.73 23.29
N VAL A 223 -11.51 -18.60 22.04
CA VAL A 223 -12.07 -17.35 21.50
C VAL A 223 -13.30 -16.93 22.30
N LYS A 224 -14.26 -17.83 22.55
CA LYS A 224 -15.45 -17.51 23.34
C LYS A 224 -15.10 -17.10 24.77
N GLN A 225 -14.13 -17.76 25.40
CA GLN A 225 -13.67 -17.43 26.75
C GLN A 225 -12.98 -16.06 26.81
N LEU A 226 -12.04 -15.79 25.90
CA LEU A 226 -11.28 -14.53 25.87
C LEU A 226 -12.16 -13.31 25.56
N LEU A 227 -13.18 -13.51 24.74
CA LEU A 227 -14.15 -12.46 24.36
C LEU A 227 -15.41 -12.44 25.24
N HIS A 228 -15.49 -13.30 26.26
CA HIS A 228 -16.66 -13.41 27.14
C HIS A 228 -17.99 -13.63 26.38
N LEU A 229 -17.94 -14.41 25.29
CA LEU A 229 -19.09 -14.65 24.41
C LEU A 229 -19.96 -15.79 24.91
N PRO A 230 -21.29 -15.69 24.74
CA PRO A 230 -22.21 -16.75 25.10
C PRO A 230 -22.02 -18.01 24.24
N HIS A 231 -22.36 -19.17 24.80
CA HIS A 231 -22.06 -20.48 24.20
C HIS A 231 -23.00 -20.88 23.06
N ASP A 232 -24.22 -20.37 23.07
CA ASP A 232 -25.38 -20.71 22.23
C ASP A 232 -25.47 -19.92 20.92
N THR A 233 -24.81 -18.77 20.84
CA THR A 233 -24.78 -17.95 19.62
C THR A 233 -23.52 -18.24 18.79
N GLY A 234 -23.67 -18.25 17.46
CA GLY A 234 -22.56 -18.39 16.51
C GLY A 234 -22.20 -17.10 15.77
N SER A 235 -23.05 -16.07 15.83
CA SER A 235 -22.86 -14.80 15.11
C SER A 235 -22.82 -13.64 16.11
N PHE A 236 -21.72 -12.90 16.13
CA PHE A 236 -21.49 -11.82 17.09
C PHE A 236 -21.22 -10.50 16.36
N GLU A 237 -22.00 -9.47 16.65
CA GLU A 237 -21.77 -8.14 16.08
C GLU A 237 -20.46 -7.56 16.64
N VAL A 238 -19.60 -7.04 15.76
CA VAL A 238 -18.40 -6.31 16.17
C VAL A 238 -18.69 -4.82 16.12
N VAL A 239 -18.59 -4.17 17.27
CA VAL A 239 -18.87 -2.74 17.44
C VAL A 239 -17.59 -2.00 17.78
N TYR A 240 -17.49 -0.75 17.32
CA TYR A 240 -16.38 0.11 17.72
C TYR A 240 -16.54 0.53 19.19
N GLY A 241 -15.55 0.22 20.04
CA GLY A 241 -15.60 0.59 21.46
C GLY A 241 -14.55 -0.13 22.30
N GLN A 242 -14.43 0.28 23.57
CA GLN A 242 -13.58 -0.39 24.57
C GLN A 242 -14.26 -1.60 25.19
N THR A 243 -15.58 -1.51 25.35
CA THR A 243 -16.43 -2.55 25.95
C THR A 243 -17.71 -2.65 25.13
N ALA A 244 -18.27 -3.84 25.09
CA ALA A 244 -19.53 -4.12 24.39
C ALA A 244 -20.57 -4.67 25.37
N THR A 245 -21.84 -4.61 24.95
CA THR A 245 -22.91 -5.33 25.63
C THR A 245 -22.72 -6.85 25.45
N PRO A 246 -23.22 -7.69 26.37
CA PRO A 246 -23.11 -9.14 26.25
C PRO A 246 -23.61 -9.64 24.89
N GLY A 247 -22.82 -10.52 24.25
CA GLY A 247 -23.13 -11.06 22.92
C GLY A 247 -22.64 -10.20 21.74
N ARG A 248 -21.92 -9.11 22.00
CA ARG A 248 -21.20 -8.31 21.00
C ARG A 248 -19.72 -8.27 21.35
N ILE A 249 -18.90 -7.98 20.34
CA ILE A 249 -17.44 -7.85 20.46
C ILE A 249 -17.09 -6.38 20.35
N ALA A 250 -16.43 -5.81 21.35
CA ALA A 250 -15.86 -4.47 21.26
C ALA A 250 -14.50 -4.52 20.58
N LEU A 251 -14.35 -3.79 19.48
CA LEU A 251 -13.10 -3.63 18.76
C LEU A 251 -12.71 -2.16 18.75
N MET A 252 -11.60 -1.81 19.39
CA MET A 252 -10.93 -0.56 19.13
C MET A 252 -9.95 -0.74 17.99
N THR A 253 -10.12 0.02 16.93
CA THR A 253 -9.18 0.08 15.82
C THR A 253 -8.22 1.26 15.99
N ARG A 254 -7.05 1.15 15.36
CA ARG A 254 -6.09 2.23 15.19
C ARG A 254 -6.50 3.10 14.00
N SER A 255 -6.07 4.36 14.03
CA SER A 255 -6.02 5.20 12.83
C SER A 255 -4.85 4.81 11.94
N ALA A 256 -4.77 5.33 10.71
CA ALA A 256 -3.61 5.08 9.86
C ALA A 256 -2.31 5.59 10.53
N LEU A 257 -2.30 6.76 11.17
CA LEU A 257 -1.14 7.20 11.96
C LEU A 257 -0.85 6.29 13.14
N GLY A 258 -1.90 5.79 13.82
CA GLY A 258 -1.73 4.83 14.92
C GLY A 258 -1.08 3.54 14.45
N ILE A 259 -1.46 3.03 13.27
CA ILE A 259 -0.83 1.86 12.62
C ILE A 259 0.65 2.14 12.36
N LEU A 260 0.96 3.25 11.67
CA LEU A 260 2.34 3.58 11.30
C LEU A 260 3.22 3.85 12.53
N THR A 261 2.66 4.45 13.59
CA THR A 261 3.36 4.68 14.85
C THR A 261 3.72 3.37 15.54
N ASP A 262 2.77 2.42 15.60
CA ASP A 262 2.98 1.12 16.26
C ASP A 262 3.98 0.25 15.49
N LEU A 263 3.85 0.20 14.17
CA LEU A 263 4.82 -0.49 13.30
C LEU A 263 6.18 0.18 13.35
N GLY A 264 6.23 1.53 13.35
CA GLY A 264 7.45 2.31 13.49
C GLY A 264 8.22 1.96 14.77
N ALA A 265 7.52 1.77 15.89
CA ALA A 265 8.14 1.42 17.17
C ALA A 265 8.81 0.03 17.22
N GLN A 266 8.50 -0.84 16.25
CA GLN A 266 9.14 -2.15 16.07
C GLN A 266 10.37 -2.08 15.15
N ILE A 267 10.66 -0.93 14.54
CA ILE A 267 11.82 -0.75 13.66
C ILE A 267 13.10 -0.77 14.48
N ASP A 268 14.09 -1.52 13.99
CA ASP A 268 15.44 -1.54 14.52
C ASP A 268 16.13 -0.20 14.22
N VAL A 269 16.66 0.43 15.28
CA VAL A 269 17.33 1.73 15.21
C VAL A 269 18.78 1.63 15.68
N PRO A 270 19.69 2.46 15.16
CA PRO A 270 21.07 2.50 15.66
C PRO A 270 21.13 2.78 17.17
N ALA A 271 21.98 2.05 17.89
CA ALA A 271 22.15 2.23 19.33
C ALA A 271 22.55 3.68 19.71
N ALA A 272 23.30 4.35 18.83
CA ALA A 272 23.68 5.75 19.00
C ALA A 272 22.46 6.69 19.02
N SER A 273 21.44 6.42 18.22
CA SER A 273 20.19 7.21 18.19
C SER A 273 19.37 7.04 19.47
N VAL A 274 19.45 5.86 20.11
CA VAL A 274 18.82 5.62 21.41
C VAL A 274 19.62 6.33 22.51
N ALA A 275 20.95 6.20 22.48
CA ALA A 275 21.85 6.79 23.48
C ALA A 275 21.81 8.33 23.47
N SER A 276 21.63 8.96 22.31
CA SER A 276 21.50 10.41 22.18
C SER A 276 20.12 10.96 22.55
N GLY A 277 19.14 10.07 22.77
CA GLY A 277 17.75 10.46 23.04
C GLY A 277 16.96 10.87 21.80
N ALA A 278 17.50 10.71 20.59
CA ALA A 278 16.78 10.96 19.34
C ALA A 278 15.57 10.02 19.18
N THR A 279 15.63 8.82 19.78
CA THR A 279 14.49 7.91 19.82
C THR A 279 14.56 6.96 21.02
N LYS A 280 13.48 6.21 21.28
CA LYS A 280 13.39 5.22 22.38
C LYS A 280 13.97 3.85 21.96
N PRO A 281 14.31 2.94 22.90
CA PRO A 281 14.59 1.54 22.54
C PRO A 281 13.43 0.89 21.78
N THR A 282 13.73 -0.03 20.86
CA THR A 282 12.72 -0.80 20.13
C THR A 282 11.88 -1.62 21.10
N VAL A 283 10.55 -1.68 20.88
CA VAL A 283 9.63 -2.38 21.77
C VAL A 283 9.84 -3.89 21.66
N GLY A 284 9.92 -4.57 22.81
CA GLY A 284 10.03 -6.03 22.85
C GLY A 284 8.72 -6.73 22.45
N LEU A 285 8.85 -7.88 21.79
CA LEU A 285 7.73 -8.73 21.42
C LEU A 285 7.26 -9.56 22.62
N ILE A 286 5.95 -9.77 22.76
CA ILE A 286 5.35 -10.59 23.83
C ILE A 286 4.27 -11.52 23.29
N GLY A 287 3.65 -12.31 24.16
CA GLY A 287 2.52 -13.15 23.78
C GLY A 287 2.90 -14.34 22.88
N GLY A 288 4.19 -14.73 22.90
CA GLY A 288 4.73 -15.75 22.02
C GLY A 288 5.20 -15.22 20.66
N GLU A 289 5.06 -13.92 20.40
CA GLU A 289 5.60 -13.30 19.20
C GLU A 289 7.13 -13.30 19.24
N THR A 290 7.73 -13.83 18.19
CA THR A 290 9.20 -13.90 18.02
C THR A 290 9.70 -13.00 16.90
N ARG A 291 8.78 -12.40 16.15
CA ARG A 291 9.07 -11.53 15.02
C ARG A 291 8.16 -10.30 14.98
N SER A 292 8.73 -9.17 14.56
CA SER A 292 7.98 -7.94 14.25
C SER A 292 7.01 -8.16 13.09
N THR A 293 5.92 -7.40 13.06
CA THR A 293 4.91 -7.51 11.99
C THR A 293 5.50 -7.19 10.62
N ILE A 294 6.40 -6.21 10.57
CA ILE A 294 7.19 -5.83 9.40
C ILE A 294 8.63 -5.64 9.89
N VAL A 295 9.55 -6.44 9.36
CA VAL A 295 10.98 -6.32 9.67
C VAL A 295 11.55 -5.21 8.81
N VAL A 296 12.00 -4.13 9.46
CA VAL A 296 12.69 -3.02 8.82
C VAL A 296 14.10 -2.98 9.38
N HIS A 297 15.07 -3.14 8.49
CA HIS A 297 16.49 -3.07 8.81
C HIS A 297 16.98 -1.62 8.77
N SER A 298 18.08 -1.36 9.46
CA SER A 298 18.78 -0.09 9.45
C SER A 298 20.30 -0.28 9.31
N GLY A 299 20.96 0.65 8.61
CA GLY A 299 22.38 0.55 8.31
C GLY A 299 22.89 1.69 7.44
N SER A 300 24.16 1.63 7.00
CA SER A 300 24.76 2.68 6.17
C SER A 300 24.31 2.64 4.71
N ALA A 301 23.88 1.47 4.23
CA ALA A 301 23.36 1.27 2.87
C ALA A 301 22.40 0.08 2.85
N ALA A 302 21.38 0.15 1.99
CA ALA A 302 20.49 -0.97 1.72
C ALA A 302 21.06 -1.89 0.63
N PRO A 303 20.68 -3.18 0.60
CA PRO A 303 20.91 -4.06 -0.54
C PRO A 303 20.34 -3.48 -1.83
N THR A 304 21.00 -3.75 -2.96
CA THR A 304 20.57 -3.27 -4.29
C THR A 304 19.20 -3.80 -4.70
N ASP A 305 18.82 -4.96 -4.17
CA ASP A 305 17.59 -5.66 -4.43
C ASP A 305 16.55 -5.49 -3.31
N ALA A 306 16.72 -4.54 -2.40
CA ALA A 306 15.73 -4.28 -1.34
C ALA A 306 14.32 -4.03 -1.90
N TYR A 307 13.29 -4.52 -1.20
CA TYR A 307 11.90 -4.33 -1.61
C TYR A 307 11.51 -2.84 -1.65
N VAL A 308 11.94 -2.11 -0.63
CA VAL A 308 11.86 -0.65 -0.52
C VAL A 308 12.96 -0.19 0.41
N ALA A 309 13.56 0.97 0.11
CA ALA A 309 14.56 1.60 0.96
C ALA A 309 14.36 3.12 0.94
N ILE A 310 14.63 3.76 2.09
CA ILE A 310 14.62 5.21 2.26
C ILE A 310 15.84 5.65 3.09
N PRO A 311 16.54 6.73 2.69
CA PRO A 311 17.51 7.38 3.56
C PRO A 311 16.79 8.27 4.58
N PHE A 312 17.23 8.25 5.83
CA PHE A 312 16.77 9.13 6.91
C PHE A 312 17.96 9.54 7.77
N ASP A 313 18.26 10.84 7.78
CA ASP A 313 19.51 11.40 8.31
C ASP A 313 20.76 10.66 7.75
N LYS A 314 21.56 10.00 8.60
CA LYS A 314 22.78 9.27 8.21
C LYS A 314 22.57 7.76 8.07
N THR A 315 21.33 7.29 8.13
CA THR A 315 20.96 5.87 8.13
C THR A 315 20.02 5.57 6.98
N VAL A 316 20.18 4.41 6.35
CA VAL A 316 19.24 3.87 5.36
C VAL A 316 18.39 2.82 6.05
N TYR A 317 17.08 2.91 5.85
CA TYR A 317 16.08 1.94 6.32
C TYR A 317 15.51 1.17 5.15
N TRP A 318 15.35 -0.15 5.28
CA TRP A 318 14.83 -0.97 4.18
C TRP A 318 14.08 -2.21 4.64
N ILE A 319 13.27 -2.76 3.73
CA ILE A 319 12.65 -4.08 3.85
C ILE A 319 13.31 -5.00 2.81
N ASP A 320 13.73 -6.20 3.22
CA ASP A 320 14.36 -7.15 2.32
C ASP A 320 13.37 -7.69 1.28
N SER A 321 13.84 -7.90 0.04
CA SER A 321 13.03 -8.49 -1.03
C SER A 321 12.67 -9.95 -0.80
N ASN A 322 13.48 -10.67 -0.04
CA ASN A 322 13.26 -12.09 0.26
C ASN A 322 12.34 -12.31 1.47
N ASP A 323 11.92 -11.24 2.14
CA ASP A 323 11.00 -11.32 3.27
C ASP A 323 9.54 -11.23 2.78
N PHE A 324 8.93 -12.38 2.48
CA PHE A 324 7.55 -12.43 2.01
C PHE A 324 6.56 -11.87 3.04
N ASP A 325 6.68 -12.27 4.31
CA ASP A 325 5.71 -11.90 5.34
C ASP A 325 5.74 -10.39 5.60
N SER A 326 6.93 -9.77 5.67
CA SER A 326 7.04 -8.30 5.81
C SER A 326 6.46 -7.59 4.59
N LYS A 327 6.72 -8.08 3.37
CA LYS A 327 6.13 -7.50 2.15
C LYS A 327 4.61 -7.62 2.12
N TYR A 328 4.09 -8.76 2.57
CA TYR A 328 2.65 -9.00 2.61
C TYR A 328 1.99 -8.13 3.67
N ALA A 329 2.52 -8.08 4.88
CA ALA A 329 2.09 -7.16 5.94
C ALA A 329 2.14 -5.68 5.50
N PHE A 330 3.22 -5.28 4.81
CA PHE A 330 3.35 -3.93 4.25
C PHE A 330 2.33 -3.65 3.13
N THR A 331 1.88 -4.68 2.40
CA THR A 331 0.79 -4.57 1.43
C THR A 331 -0.55 -4.37 2.12
N VAL A 332 -0.84 -5.12 3.20
CA VAL A 332 -2.03 -4.91 4.03
C VAL A 332 -2.07 -3.48 4.59
N VAL A 333 -0.94 -2.92 5.01
CA VAL A 333 -0.86 -1.51 5.44
C VAL A 333 -1.21 -0.54 4.30
N GLN A 334 -0.71 -0.77 3.09
CA GLN A 334 -1.04 0.04 1.93
C GLN A 334 -2.54 0.03 1.60
N ASP A 335 -3.19 -1.13 1.74
CA ASP A 335 -4.63 -1.31 1.50
C ASP A 335 -5.45 -0.59 2.58
N LEU A 336 -5.07 -0.73 3.85
CA LEU A 336 -5.73 -0.02 4.97
C LEU A 336 -5.61 1.50 4.82
N MET A 337 -4.45 2.01 4.37
CA MET A 337 -4.27 3.44 4.10
C MET A 337 -5.10 3.91 2.90
N ALA A 338 -5.15 3.13 1.82
CA ALA A 338 -5.99 3.46 0.66
C ALA A 338 -7.47 3.53 1.04
N LEU A 339 -7.92 2.60 1.91
CA LEU A 339 -9.29 2.58 2.40
C LEU A 339 -9.62 3.80 3.26
N ALA A 340 -8.67 4.24 4.08
CA ALA A 340 -8.81 5.44 4.90
C ALA A 340 -8.88 6.73 4.05
N GLU A 341 -8.13 6.80 2.97
CA GLU A 341 -8.11 7.92 2.02
C GLU A 341 -9.39 7.95 1.16
N ALA A 342 -9.91 6.79 0.75
CA ALA A 342 -11.07 6.69 -0.13
C ALA A 342 -12.32 7.37 0.44
N ASP A 343 -12.52 7.30 1.76
CA ASP A 343 -13.64 7.92 2.48
C ASP A 343 -13.64 9.47 2.41
N THR A 344 -12.54 10.07 1.94
CA THR A 344 -12.38 11.54 1.77
C THR A 344 -12.51 12.01 0.32
N SER A 345 -12.50 11.10 -0.66
CA SER A 345 -12.36 11.42 -2.08
C SER A 345 -13.69 11.66 -2.82
N SER A 346 -14.50 12.62 -2.37
CA SER A 346 -15.78 12.97 -3.03
C SER A 346 -15.69 14.00 -4.16
N LYS A 347 -14.49 14.45 -4.56
CA LYS A 347 -14.34 15.45 -5.63
C LYS A 347 -13.44 14.95 -6.75
N ALA A 348 -14.07 14.49 -7.84
CA ALA A 348 -13.38 14.29 -9.10
C ALA A 348 -12.85 15.66 -9.61
N PRO A 349 -11.59 15.76 -10.03
CA PRO A 349 -11.08 16.98 -10.65
C PRO A 349 -11.80 17.21 -12.00
N ILE A 350 -12.35 18.41 -12.18
CA ILE A 350 -12.88 18.87 -13.47
C ILE A 350 -11.68 19.28 -14.31
N VAL A 351 -11.39 18.51 -15.36
CA VAL A 351 -10.36 18.84 -16.34
C VAL A 351 -11.02 19.46 -17.56
N THR A 352 -10.70 20.73 -17.84
CA THR A 352 -11.01 21.38 -19.12
C THR A 352 -9.77 21.32 -19.99
N ILE A 353 -9.76 20.47 -21.01
CA ILE A 353 -8.69 20.44 -22.01
C ILE A 353 -9.06 21.43 -23.13
N PRO A 354 -8.22 22.43 -23.47
CA PRO A 354 -8.44 23.25 -24.66
C PRO A 354 -8.24 22.37 -25.90
N ALA A 355 -9.24 22.32 -26.78
CA ALA A 355 -9.06 21.80 -28.12
C ALA A 355 -8.24 22.84 -28.92
N GLY A 356 -6.97 22.53 -29.18
CA GLY A 356 -6.07 23.31 -30.02
C GLY A 356 -5.68 22.51 -31.24
#